data_AF-A0A0S7Z347-F1
#
_entry.id   AF-A0A0S7Z347-F1
#
_cell.length_a   1.000
_cell.length_b   1.000
_cell.length_c   1.000
_cell.angle_alpha   90.00
_cell.angle_beta   90.00
_cell.angle_gamma   90.00
#
_symmetry.space_group_name_H-M   'P 1'
#
loop_
_entity.id
_entity.type
_entity.pdbx_description
1 polymer ?
#
loop_
_entity_poly.entity_id
_entity_poly.type
_entity_poly.pdbx_seq_one_letter_code
_entity_poly.pdbx_strand_id
1 'polypeptide(L)'
;MRRTTLLVIAGVAAFLLFLVAFLPATLLLRFLPPEVTLRGVTGTVWRGSAADLRFRDRSLGSLDWLNRPWKLAALQLDYSVSLRHVDGTIDMDVILQGPRRIAFEHVHGGFPVGQVQGLISPAGWSGQVDLDVSRLELEGGFPVAAEGRIVARDLTSPPPRRMDIGSFELVLGAGSVGGEGISGRLQDLGSGLMRVRATLDLKRDRTYTITGEVAAGPEADEALRRSLAFLGPPDSLGRRPLAIEGSL
;
A
#
# COMPACT_ATOMS: atom_id res chain seq x y z
N MET A 1 -6.93 17.46 55.58
CA MET A 1 -7.21 18.04 54.23
C MET A 1 -6.22 17.58 53.16
N ARG A 2 -4.89 17.78 53.30
CA ARG A 2 -3.88 17.33 52.30
C ARG A 2 -3.94 15.83 51.91
N ARG A 3 -4.13 14.93 52.88
CA ARG A 3 -4.24 13.47 52.62
C ARG A 3 -5.47 13.11 51.79
N THR A 4 -6.62 13.73 52.07
CA THR A 4 -7.86 13.50 51.33
C THR A 4 -7.74 14.00 49.89
N THR A 5 -7.14 15.17 49.67
CA THR A 5 -6.89 15.69 48.32
C THR A 5 -5.92 14.79 47.53
N LEU A 6 -4.85 14.28 48.16
CA LEU A 6 -3.94 13.32 47.52
C LEU A 6 -4.64 12.01 47.13
N LEU A 7 -5.51 11.49 48.00
CA LEU A 7 -6.30 10.29 47.71
C LEU A 7 -7.30 10.52 46.58
N VAL A 8 -7.94 11.69 46.54
CA VAL A 8 -8.84 12.05 45.44
C VAL A 8 -8.07 12.18 44.12
N ILE A 9 -6.91 12.85 44.11
CA ILE A 9 -6.06 12.96 42.91
C ILE A 9 -5.60 11.58 42.45
N ALA A 10 -5.15 10.72 43.37
CA ALA A 10 -4.74 9.36 43.04
C ALA A 10 -5.90 8.53 42.49
N GLY A 11 -7.10 8.65 43.07
CA GLY A 11 -8.31 7.99 42.59
C GLY A 11 -8.73 8.45 41.20
N VAL A 12 -8.70 9.77 40.95
CA VAL A 12 -9.00 10.35 39.62
C VAL A 12 -7.95 9.92 38.59
N ALA A 13 -6.66 9.97 38.94
CA ALA A 13 -5.59 9.54 38.06
C ALA A 13 -5.70 8.04 37.70
N ALA A 14 -5.97 7.19 38.69
CA ALA A 14 -6.21 5.77 38.46
C ALA A 14 -7.44 5.57 37.57
N PHE A 15 -8.55 6.25 37.85
CA PHE A 15 -9.76 6.18 37.03
C PHE A 15 -9.49 6.57 35.57
N LEU A 16 -8.78 7.67 35.33
CA LEU A 16 -8.42 8.11 33.98
C LEU A 16 -7.50 7.09 33.29
N LEU A 17 -6.53 6.54 34.01
CA LEU A 17 -5.64 5.51 33.47
C LEU A 17 -6.39 4.24 33.07
N PHE A 18 -7.32 3.77 33.91
CA PHE A 18 -8.19 2.64 33.59
C PHE A 18 -9.13 2.97 32.43
N LEU A 19 -9.71 4.17 32.40
CA LEU A 19 -10.58 4.60 31.31
C LEU A 19 -9.85 4.53 29.96
N VAL A 20 -8.61 5.03 29.91
CA VAL A 20 -7.77 5.00 28.71
C VAL A 20 -7.33 3.57 28.37
N ALA A 21 -6.90 2.78 29.36
CA ALA A 21 -6.45 1.40 29.15
C ALA A 21 -7.55 0.45 28.64
N PHE A 22 -8.81 0.69 29.03
CA PHE A 22 -9.96 -0.14 28.66
C PHE A 22 -10.83 0.46 27.55
N LEU A 23 -10.31 1.42 26.79
CA LEU A 23 -11.03 2.00 25.65
C LEU A 23 -11.43 0.89 24.65
N PRO A 24 -12.72 0.74 24.33
CA PRO A 24 -13.20 -0.32 23.46
C PRO A 24 -12.69 -0.11 22.03
N ALA A 25 -12.34 -1.21 21.36
CA ALA A 25 -11.86 -1.20 19.98
C ALA A 25 -12.81 -0.49 18.98
N THR A 26 -14.11 -0.46 19.28
CA THR A 26 -15.14 0.21 18.46
C THR A 26 -14.90 1.70 18.30
N LEU A 27 -14.11 2.34 19.17
CA LEU A 27 -13.72 3.74 19.00
C LEU A 27 -12.81 3.96 17.79
N LEU A 28 -12.01 2.96 17.39
CA LEU A 28 -11.17 3.04 16.19
C LEU A 28 -12.00 3.26 14.91
N LEU A 29 -13.26 2.78 14.89
CA LEU A 29 -14.19 2.96 13.77
C LEU A 29 -14.48 4.43 13.45
N ARG A 30 -14.35 5.33 14.43
CA ARG A 30 -14.59 6.77 14.24
C ARG A 30 -13.44 7.50 13.58
N PHE A 31 -12.24 6.91 13.62
CA PHE A 31 -11.03 7.48 13.04
C PHE A 31 -10.67 6.86 11.69
N LEU A 32 -11.36 5.80 11.31
CA LEU A 32 -11.20 5.15 10.02
C LEU A 32 -11.86 6.00 8.91
N PRO A 33 -11.26 6.05 7.70
CA PRO A 33 -11.89 6.67 6.54
C PRO A 33 -13.26 6.02 6.25
N PRO A 34 -14.23 6.76 5.69
CA PRO A 34 -15.57 6.25 5.42
C PRO A 34 -15.58 5.06 4.45
N GLU A 35 -14.54 4.89 3.63
CA GLU A 35 -14.37 3.77 2.72
C GLU A 35 -13.96 2.47 3.43
N VAL A 36 -13.53 2.56 4.69
CA VAL A 36 -12.99 1.45 5.48
C VAL A 36 -13.98 1.06 6.57
N THR A 37 -14.44 -0.18 6.54
CA THR A 37 -15.34 -0.72 7.58
C THR A 37 -14.76 -2.00 8.17
N LEU A 38 -14.80 -2.12 9.50
CA LEU A 38 -14.41 -3.34 10.20
C LEU A 38 -15.67 -4.03 10.75
N ARG A 39 -15.77 -5.35 10.59
CA ARG A 39 -16.84 -6.19 11.15
C ARG A 39 -16.28 -7.19 12.15
N GLY A 40 -17.09 -7.54 13.14
CA GLY A 40 -16.67 -8.47 14.20
C GLY A 40 -15.51 -7.93 15.03
N VAL A 41 -15.50 -6.64 15.32
CA VAL A 41 -14.46 -5.97 16.11
C VAL A 41 -14.51 -6.43 17.56
N THR A 42 -13.38 -6.90 18.09
CA THR A 42 -13.23 -7.36 19.48
C THR A 42 -11.94 -6.80 20.10
N GLY A 43 -11.93 -6.64 21.43
CA GLY A 43 -10.77 -6.13 22.18
C GLY A 43 -10.80 -4.62 22.45
N THR A 44 -9.62 -4.03 22.61
CA THR A 44 -9.42 -2.61 22.95
C THR A 44 -8.77 -1.85 21.80
N VAL A 45 -8.73 -0.53 21.91
CA VAL A 45 -7.95 0.32 20.99
C VAL A 45 -6.45 0.01 21.04
N TRP A 46 -5.97 -0.72 22.03
CA TRP A 46 -4.56 -1.11 22.20
C TRP A 46 -4.27 -2.49 21.64
N ARG A 47 -5.18 -3.44 21.80
CA ARG A 47 -5.03 -4.80 21.30
C ARG A 47 -6.40 -5.35 20.97
N GLY A 48 -6.58 -5.76 19.73
CA GLY A 48 -7.83 -6.33 19.29
C GLY A 48 -7.73 -6.96 17.92
N SER A 49 -8.87 -7.45 17.46
CA SER A 49 -9.01 -8.06 16.15
C SER A 49 -10.37 -7.74 15.55
N ALA A 50 -10.45 -7.81 14.23
CA ALA A 50 -11.66 -7.71 13.45
C ALA A 50 -11.76 -8.93 12.54
N ALA A 51 -12.94 -9.54 12.49
CA ALA A 51 -13.19 -10.71 11.67
C ALA A 51 -13.12 -10.42 10.17
N ASP A 52 -13.50 -9.21 9.75
CA ASP A 52 -13.50 -8.80 8.34
C ASP A 52 -13.24 -7.29 8.21
N LEU A 53 -12.15 -6.94 7.54
CA LEU A 53 -11.84 -5.59 7.06
C LEU A 53 -12.40 -5.44 5.65
N ARG A 54 -13.21 -4.41 5.43
CA ARG A 54 -13.76 -4.08 4.13
C ARG A 54 -13.30 -2.72 3.64
N PHE A 55 -12.84 -2.67 2.40
CA PHE A 55 -12.49 -1.44 1.71
C PHE A 55 -13.37 -1.28 0.47
N ARG A 56 -14.17 -0.20 0.38
CA ARG A 56 -15.15 0.02 -0.71
C ARG A 56 -15.99 -1.23 -1.00
N ASP A 57 -16.59 -1.79 0.05
CA ASP A 57 -17.40 -3.02 0.06
C ASP A 57 -16.69 -4.34 -0.29
N ARG A 58 -15.37 -4.32 -0.51
CA ARG A 58 -14.58 -5.53 -0.73
C ARG A 58 -13.98 -6.05 0.57
N SER A 59 -14.18 -7.32 0.85
CA SER A 59 -13.53 -8.01 1.98
C SER A 59 -12.05 -8.22 1.70
N LEU A 60 -11.22 -7.74 2.63
CA LEU A 60 -9.76 -7.87 2.62
C LEU A 60 -9.27 -8.93 3.64
N GLY A 61 -10.18 -9.51 4.43
CA GLY A 61 -9.88 -10.56 5.40
C GLY A 61 -9.86 -10.08 6.86
N SER A 62 -9.36 -10.93 7.74
CA SER A 62 -9.28 -10.66 9.18
C SER A 62 -8.10 -9.75 9.52
N LEU A 63 -8.30 -8.84 10.46
CA LEU A 63 -7.30 -7.86 10.87
C LEU A 63 -7.00 -8.01 12.36
N ASP A 64 -5.72 -8.07 12.73
CA ASP A 64 -5.27 -8.02 14.11
C ASP A 64 -4.38 -6.80 14.30
N TRP A 65 -4.52 -6.11 15.44
CA TRP A 65 -3.66 -4.98 15.77
C TRP A 65 -3.15 -5.06 17.20
N LEU A 66 -1.93 -4.56 17.37
CA LEU A 66 -1.27 -4.40 18.64
C LEU A 66 -0.55 -3.04 18.69
N ASN A 67 -1.00 -2.18 19.58
CA ASN A 67 -0.36 -0.91 19.86
C ASN A 67 0.90 -1.11 20.70
N ARG A 68 1.90 -0.25 20.45
CA ARG A 68 3.11 -0.14 21.27
C ARG A 68 3.01 1.11 22.16
N PRO A 69 2.34 1.06 23.33
CA PRO A 69 1.97 2.25 24.11
C PRO A 69 3.15 3.01 24.67
N TRP A 70 4.34 2.41 24.77
CA TRP A 70 5.55 3.13 25.14
C TRP A 70 5.93 4.22 24.11
N LYS A 71 5.51 4.09 22.84
CA LYS A 71 5.72 5.11 21.78
C LYS A 71 4.92 6.40 22.07
N LEU A 72 3.90 6.33 22.94
CA LEU A 72 3.11 7.49 23.36
C LEU A 72 3.96 8.55 24.06
N ALA A 73 5.05 8.15 24.73
CA ALA A 73 5.98 9.10 25.34
C ALA A 73 6.64 10.02 24.28
N ALA A 74 6.75 9.54 23.04
CA ALA A 74 7.20 10.31 21.88
C ALA A 74 6.04 10.93 21.08
N LEU A 75 4.82 10.94 21.63
CA LEU A 75 3.58 11.39 20.97
C LEU A 75 3.28 10.64 19.65
N GLN A 76 3.76 9.40 19.53
CA GLN A 76 3.51 8.54 18.38
C GLN A 76 2.55 7.42 18.76
N LEU A 77 1.50 7.23 17.97
CA LEU A 77 0.60 6.11 18.13
C LEU A 77 0.95 5.06 17.08
N ASP A 78 1.68 4.04 17.53
CA ASP A 78 2.27 2.99 16.70
C ASP A 78 1.51 1.68 16.88
N TYR A 79 1.08 1.11 15.77
CA TYR A 79 0.33 -0.13 15.70
C TYR A 79 1.05 -1.13 14.82
N SER A 80 1.39 -2.29 15.36
CA SER A 80 1.68 -3.46 14.54
C SER A 80 0.37 -4.07 14.09
N VAL A 81 0.18 -4.19 12.78
CA VAL A 81 -1.06 -4.61 12.14
C VAL A 81 -0.77 -5.82 11.27
N SER A 82 -1.57 -6.87 11.42
CA SER A 82 -1.49 -8.09 10.61
C SER A 82 -2.84 -8.31 9.93
N LEU A 83 -2.87 -8.22 8.61
CA LEU A 83 -4.02 -8.51 7.77
C LEU A 83 -3.86 -9.92 7.21
N ARG A 84 -4.79 -10.81 7.53
CA ARG A 84 -4.81 -12.19 7.05
C ARG A 84 -6.02 -12.42 6.17
N HIS A 85 -5.76 -12.81 4.93
CA HIS A 85 -6.73 -13.25 3.96
C HIS A 85 -6.50 -14.73 3.63
N VAL A 86 -7.48 -15.37 2.97
CA VAL A 86 -7.37 -16.79 2.58
C VAL A 86 -6.16 -17.03 1.67
N ASP A 87 -5.84 -16.05 0.82
CA ASP A 87 -4.81 -16.16 -0.22
C ASP A 87 -3.54 -15.36 0.08
N GLY A 88 -3.36 -14.83 1.29
CA GLY A 88 -2.22 -13.97 1.59
C GLY A 88 -2.24 -13.30 2.96
N THR A 89 -1.08 -12.79 3.37
CA THR A 89 -0.91 -12.06 4.62
C THR A 89 -0.13 -10.78 4.36
N ILE A 90 -0.51 -9.70 5.03
CA ILE A 90 0.22 -8.44 5.03
C ILE A 90 0.43 -7.99 6.47
N ASP A 91 1.69 -7.85 6.85
CA ASP A 91 2.11 -7.34 8.13
C ASP A 91 2.72 -5.95 7.92
N MET A 92 2.34 -4.99 8.75
CA MET A 92 2.77 -3.60 8.64
C MET A 92 2.74 -2.91 10.00
N ASP A 93 3.59 -1.91 10.17
CA ASP A 93 3.49 -0.96 11.26
C ASP A 93 2.76 0.32 10.78
N VAL A 94 1.72 0.74 11.48
CA VAL A 94 0.97 1.97 11.22
C VAL A 94 1.26 2.97 12.31
N ILE A 95 1.87 4.09 11.94
CA ILE A 95 2.29 5.16 12.85
C ILE A 95 1.48 6.42 12.56
N LEU A 96 0.66 6.82 13.52
CA LEU A 96 -0.10 8.07 13.45
C LEU A 96 0.76 9.20 14.02
N GLN A 97 1.14 10.15 13.16
CA GLN A 97 2.03 11.27 13.48
C GLN A 97 1.28 12.62 13.53
N GLY A 98 -0.05 12.60 13.45
CA GLY A 98 -0.90 13.77 13.49
C GLY A 98 -2.27 13.50 12.86
N PRO A 99 -3.15 14.52 12.79
CA PRO A 99 -4.53 14.34 12.30
C PRO A 99 -4.62 14.02 10.80
N ARG A 100 -3.57 14.33 10.02
CA ARG A 100 -3.53 14.10 8.57
C ARG A 100 -2.31 13.31 8.12
N ARG A 101 -1.40 12.94 9.02
CA ARG A 101 -0.13 12.27 8.68
C ARG A 101 -0.12 10.87 9.25
N ILE A 102 -0.01 9.91 8.34
CA ILE A 102 0.02 8.48 8.63
C ILE A 102 1.25 7.92 7.93
N ALA A 103 2.12 7.25 8.67
CA ALA A 103 3.24 6.52 8.12
C ALA A 103 2.97 5.02 8.24
N PHE A 104 3.32 4.28 7.19
CA PHE A 104 3.36 2.84 7.16
C PHE A 104 4.83 2.43 7.06
N GLU A 105 5.27 1.57 7.96
CA GLU A 105 6.64 1.06 7.99
C GLU A 105 6.63 -0.47 8.00
N HIS A 106 7.72 -1.07 7.54
CA HIS A 106 7.89 -2.53 7.51
C HIS A 106 6.71 -3.27 6.86
N VAL A 107 6.16 -2.75 5.76
CA VAL A 107 5.06 -3.40 5.06
C VAL A 107 5.61 -4.59 4.29
N HIS A 108 5.28 -5.79 4.75
CA HIS A 108 5.70 -7.03 4.12
C HIS A 108 4.52 -7.96 3.95
N GLY A 109 4.45 -8.63 2.79
CA GLY A 109 3.36 -9.55 2.55
C GLY A 109 3.16 -9.85 1.08
N GLY A 110 2.19 -10.72 0.83
CA GLY A 110 1.82 -11.11 -0.52
C GLY A 110 0.31 -11.27 -0.64
N PHE A 111 -0.25 -10.90 -1.79
CA PHE A 111 -1.65 -11.13 -2.10
C PHE A 111 -1.89 -11.32 -3.60
N PRO A 112 -2.97 -12.02 -4.00
CA PRO A 112 -3.36 -12.09 -5.39
C PRO A 112 -3.79 -10.72 -5.90
N VAL A 113 -3.34 -10.36 -7.10
CA VAL A 113 -3.77 -9.14 -7.83
C VAL A 113 -5.29 -9.01 -7.88
N GLY A 114 -5.98 -10.15 -7.90
CA GLY A 114 -7.43 -10.25 -7.90
C GLY A 114 -8.12 -9.51 -6.75
N GLN A 115 -7.49 -9.48 -5.58
CA GLN A 115 -8.06 -8.86 -4.38
C GLN A 115 -8.00 -7.32 -4.42
N VAL A 116 -7.04 -6.77 -5.16
CA VAL A 116 -6.84 -5.32 -5.32
C VAL A 116 -7.37 -4.76 -6.66
N GLN A 117 -8.20 -5.53 -7.36
CA GLN A 117 -8.84 -5.08 -8.59
C GLN A 117 -9.71 -3.83 -8.32
N GLY A 118 -9.63 -2.83 -9.20
CA GLY A 118 -10.33 -1.56 -9.06
C GLY A 118 -9.78 -0.64 -7.95
N LEU A 119 -8.77 -1.08 -7.19
CA LEU A 119 -8.00 -0.23 -6.28
C LEU A 119 -6.75 0.27 -6.98
N ILE A 120 -5.89 -0.67 -7.38
CA ILE A 120 -4.59 -0.39 -8.02
C ILE A 120 -4.36 -1.24 -9.29
N SER A 121 -5.20 -2.24 -9.54
CA SER A 121 -5.13 -3.08 -10.75
C SER A 121 -6.42 -2.98 -11.58
N PRO A 122 -6.35 -3.04 -12.92
CA PRO A 122 -7.55 -3.17 -13.74
C PRO A 122 -8.33 -4.45 -13.40
N ALA A 123 -9.63 -4.43 -13.66
CA ALA A 123 -10.52 -5.56 -13.36
C ALA A 123 -10.14 -6.81 -14.17
N GLY A 124 -10.27 -7.98 -13.53
CA GLY A 124 -10.06 -9.29 -14.14
C GLY A 124 -8.61 -9.72 -14.35
N TRP A 125 -7.63 -8.90 -13.96
CA TRP A 125 -6.23 -9.31 -13.93
C TRP A 125 -5.96 -10.32 -12.82
N SER A 126 -5.05 -11.25 -13.09
CA SER A 126 -4.58 -12.28 -12.15
C SER A 126 -3.06 -12.26 -12.05
N GLY A 127 -2.54 -12.75 -10.93
CA GLY A 127 -1.12 -12.79 -10.60
C GLY A 127 -0.92 -12.67 -9.09
N GLN A 128 0.32 -12.62 -8.65
CA GLN A 128 0.69 -12.39 -7.24
C GLN A 128 1.41 -11.06 -7.10
N VAL A 129 1.18 -10.34 -6.01
CA VAL A 129 1.91 -9.13 -5.66
C VAL A 129 2.60 -9.37 -4.32
N ASP A 130 3.93 -9.29 -4.32
CA ASP A 130 4.74 -9.25 -3.11
C ASP A 130 5.08 -7.80 -2.79
N LEU A 131 4.89 -7.41 -1.54
CA LEU A 131 5.25 -6.11 -0.99
C LEU A 131 6.43 -6.27 -0.03
N ASP A 132 7.41 -5.39 -0.19
CA ASP A 132 8.52 -5.17 0.73
C ASP A 132 8.78 -3.66 0.78
N VAL A 133 7.86 -2.93 1.42
CA VAL A 133 7.88 -1.47 1.50
C VAL A 133 8.37 -1.05 2.87
N SER A 134 9.58 -0.50 2.91
CA SER A 134 10.21 -0.07 4.16
C SER A 134 9.49 1.11 4.78
N ARG A 135 9.03 2.07 3.95
CA ARG A 135 8.39 3.30 4.41
C ARG A 135 7.42 3.86 3.37
N LEU A 136 6.22 4.23 3.81
CA LEU A 136 5.23 4.96 3.03
C LEU A 136 4.57 6.02 3.91
N GLU A 137 4.67 7.29 3.54
CA GLU A 137 4.03 8.39 4.26
C GLU A 137 2.87 8.96 3.45
N LEU A 138 1.72 9.06 4.10
CA LEU A 138 0.54 9.70 3.57
C LEU A 138 0.27 11.00 4.32
N GLU A 139 0.02 12.07 3.56
CA GLU A 139 -0.46 13.35 4.07
C GLU A 139 -1.82 13.69 3.47
N GLY A 140 -2.86 13.72 4.30
CA GLY A 140 -4.24 13.93 3.84
C GLY A 140 -4.72 12.86 2.86
N GLY A 141 -4.23 11.63 2.99
CA GLY A 141 -4.57 10.50 2.11
C GLY A 141 -3.75 10.43 0.81
N PHE A 142 -2.84 11.38 0.57
CA PHE A 142 -1.97 11.37 -0.61
C PHE A 142 -0.53 10.96 -0.23
N PRO A 143 0.13 10.08 -1.00
CA PRO A 143 1.49 9.64 -0.67
C PRO A 143 2.50 10.77 -0.93
N VAL A 144 3.29 11.10 0.10
CA VAL A 144 4.32 12.17 0.06
C VAL A 144 5.74 11.64 0.14
N ALA A 145 5.93 10.40 0.60
CA ALA A 145 7.18 9.66 0.56
C ALA A 145 6.89 8.17 0.43
N ALA A 146 7.66 7.44 -0.37
CA ALA A 146 7.57 6.00 -0.47
C ALA A 146 8.95 5.41 -0.79
N GLU A 147 9.31 4.34 -0.08
CA GLU A 147 10.58 3.64 -0.22
C GLU A 147 10.37 2.14 -0.04
N GLY A 148 10.95 1.38 -0.96
CA GLY A 148 10.93 -0.07 -0.91
C GLY A 148 10.64 -0.67 -2.28
N ARG A 149 10.09 -1.88 -2.28
CA ARG A 149 10.01 -2.74 -3.46
C ARG A 149 8.67 -3.44 -3.55
N ILE A 150 8.11 -3.44 -4.75
CA ILE A 150 6.87 -4.12 -5.09
C ILE A 150 7.17 -5.05 -6.25
N VAL A 151 6.85 -6.33 -6.12
CA VAL A 151 7.07 -7.32 -7.17
C VAL A 151 5.73 -7.93 -7.57
N ALA A 152 5.32 -7.70 -8.81
CA ALA A 152 4.18 -8.38 -9.41
C ALA A 152 4.67 -9.59 -10.22
N ARG A 153 4.14 -10.78 -9.94
CA ARG A 153 4.51 -12.03 -10.60
C ARG A 153 3.37 -12.59 -11.42
N ASP A 154 3.74 -13.13 -12.57
CA ASP A 154 2.87 -13.93 -13.45
C ASP A 154 1.57 -13.19 -13.79
N LEU A 155 1.69 -11.89 -14.09
CA LEU A 155 0.55 -11.06 -14.44
C LEU A 155 -0.08 -11.59 -15.72
N THR A 156 -1.38 -11.87 -15.66
CA THR A 156 -2.14 -12.34 -16.82
C THR A 156 -3.35 -11.44 -17.05
N SER A 157 -3.60 -11.10 -18.31
CA SER A 157 -4.76 -10.30 -18.69
C SER A 157 -6.09 -11.08 -18.59
N PRO A 158 -7.22 -10.40 -18.35
CA PRO A 158 -8.54 -11.04 -18.32
C PRO A 158 -8.97 -11.64 -19.67
N PRO A 159 -9.97 -12.54 -19.68
CA PRO A 159 -10.67 -12.97 -20.89
C PRO A 159 -11.21 -11.77 -21.73
N PRO A 160 -11.34 -11.89 -23.06
CA PRO A 160 -11.36 -13.13 -23.85
C PRO A 160 -9.98 -13.64 -24.32
N ARG A 161 -8.95 -12.79 -24.31
CA ARG A 161 -7.59 -13.17 -24.66
C ARG A 161 -6.70 -13.07 -23.41
N ARG A 162 -6.51 -14.21 -22.74
CA ARG A 162 -5.50 -14.32 -21.68
C ARG A 162 -4.12 -14.19 -22.31
N MET A 163 -3.40 -13.17 -21.92
CA MET A 163 -2.02 -12.89 -22.33
C MET A 163 -1.16 -12.92 -21.08
N ASP A 164 -0.04 -13.62 -21.15
CA ASP A 164 0.98 -13.60 -20.10
C ASP A 164 1.78 -12.30 -20.20
N ILE A 165 1.41 -11.33 -19.38
CA ILE A 165 2.04 -10.02 -19.37
C ILE A 165 3.46 -10.13 -18.79
N GLY A 166 3.67 -11.07 -17.87
CA GLY A 166 4.96 -11.34 -17.25
C GLY A 166 5.07 -10.85 -15.80
N SER A 167 6.30 -10.79 -15.32
CA SER A 167 6.62 -10.35 -13.95
C SER A 167 7.39 -9.04 -13.98
N PHE A 168 7.08 -8.16 -13.02
CA PHE A 168 7.59 -6.80 -12.96
C PHE A 168 8.01 -6.45 -11.53
N GLU A 169 9.06 -5.64 -11.43
CA GLU A 169 9.55 -5.09 -10.17
C GLU A 169 9.51 -3.56 -10.23
N LEU A 170 8.91 -2.95 -9.22
CA LEU A 170 8.90 -1.52 -8.98
C LEU A 170 9.70 -1.23 -7.71
N VAL A 171 10.79 -0.48 -7.87
CA VAL A 171 11.60 0.03 -6.76
C VAL A 171 11.25 1.50 -6.53
N LEU A 172 10.67 1.80 -5.37
CA LEU A 172 10.26 3.13 -4.93
C LEU A 172 11.39 3.82 -4.14
N GLY A 173 11.47 5.15 -4.24
CA GLY A 173 12.52 5.95 -3.60
C GLY A 173 13.84 5.95 -4.38
N ALA A 174 13.91 5.24 -5.51
CA ALA A 174 15.07 5.26 -6.38
C ALA A 174 15.15 6.61 -7.11
N GLY A 175 16.04 7.52 -6.70
CA GLY A 175 16.33 8.78 -7.39
C GLY A 175 15.89 10.05 -6.68
N SER A 176 15.31 9.98 -5.48
CA SER A 176 14.91 11.14 -4.68
C SER A 176 16.09 11.81 -3.98
N VAL A 177 17.02 12.40 -4.74
CA VAL A 177 18.00 13.35 -4.18
C VAL A 177 17.38 14.74 -4.21
N GLY A 178 16.69 15.12 -3.13
CA GLY A 178 16.16 16.48 -2.93
C GLY A 178 14.92 16.87 -3.74
N GLY A 179 14.21 15.92 -4.36
CA GLY A 179 13.00 16.18 -5.16
C GLY A 179 11.69 16.22 -4.37
N GLU A 180 10.80 17.15 -4.72
CA GLU A 180 9.44 17.33 -4.15
C GLU A 180 8.43 16.25 -4.61
N GLY A 181 8.74 14.97 -4.43
CA GLY A 181 7.86 13.89 -4.89
C GLY A 181 8.37 12.48 -4.60
N ILE A 182 7.66 11.50 -5.14
CA ILE A 182 8.01 10.08 -5.09
C ILE A 182 8.52 9.67 -6.46
N SER A 183 9.75 9.16 -6.52
CA SER A 183 10.30 8.56 -7.72
C SER A 183 10.33 7.04 -7.60
N GLY A 184 10.28 6.36 -8.73
CA GLY A 184 10.37 4.90 -8.79
C GLY A 184 10.90 4.39 -10.11
N ARG A 185 11.41 3.16 -10.12
CA ARG A 185 11.89 2.47 -11.31
C ARG A 185 11.15 1.15 -11.48
N LEU A 186 10.46 1.02 -12.61
CA LEU A 186 9.79 -0.19 -13.05
C LEU A 186 10.70 -0.94 -14.02
N GLN A 187 10.87 -2.24 -13.80
CA GLN A 187 11.57 -3.13 -14.72
C GLN A 187 10.86 -4.47 -14.85
N ASP A 188 10.90 -5.06 -16.03
CA ASP A 188 10.53 -6.47 -16.21
C ASP A 188 11.56 -7.39 -15.56
N LEU A 189 11.10 -8.56 -15.12
CA LEU A 189 11.93 -9.63 -14.58
C LEU A 189 12.28 -10.68 -15.65
N GLY A 190 12.12 -10.34 -16.94
CA GLY A 190 12.47 -11.20 -18.07
C GLY A 190 11.49 -12.35 -18.35
N SER A 191 10.37 -12.44 -17.63
CA SER A 191 9.28 -13.38 -17.92
C SER A 191 8.16 -12.69 -18.71
N GLY A 192 7.53 -13.40 -19.64
CA GLY A 192 6.32 -12.97 -20.33
C GLY A 192 6.52 -12.27 -21.68
N LEU A 193 5.43 -11.69 -22.17
CA LEU A 193 5.33 -11.18 -23.55
C LEU A 193 5.90 -9.77 -23.73
N MET A 194 6.26 -9.06 -22.65
CA MET A 194 6.74 -7.68 -22.70
C MET A 194 8.01 -7.49 -21.88
N ARG A 195 8.95 -6.71 -22.44
CA ARG A 195 10.08 -6.16 -21.71
C ARG A 195 9.84 -4.68 -21.50
N VAL A 196 9.94 -4.21 -20.26
CA VAL A 196 9.58 -2.85 -19.86
C VAL A 196 10.67 -2.34 -18.95
N ARG A 197 11.16 -1.13 -19.23
CA ARG A 197 11.98 -0.36 -18.31
C ARG A 197 11.46 1.05 -18.27
N ALA A 198 10.94 1.47 -17.13
CA ALA A 198 10.38 2.81 -16.96
C ALA A 198 10.75 3.43 -15.62
N THR A 199 10.66 4.74 -15.56
CA THR A 199 10.76 5.57 -14.37
C THR A 199 9.42 6.25 -14.14
N LEU A 200 8.97 6.25 -12.88
CA LEU A 200 7.76 6.90 -12.41
C LEU A 200 8.19 8.09 -11.56
N ASP A 201 7.61 9.26 -11.79
CA ASP A 201 7.71 10.42 -10.92
C ASP A 201 6.30 10.89 -10.56
N LEU A 202 6.00 10.94 -9.27
CA LEU A 202 4.75 11.45 -8.70
C LEU A 202 5.04 12.71 -7.89
N LYS A 203 4.49 13.84 -8.33
CA LYS A 203 4.68 15.14 -7.67
C LYS A 203 3.58 15.40 -6.64
N ARG A 204 3.85 16.34 -5.72
CA ARG A 204 2.89 16.74 -4.67
C ARG A 204 1.62 17.40 -5.20
N ASP A 205 1.67 17.98 -6.40
CA ASP A 205 0.50 18.53 -7.10
C ASP A 205 -0.40 17.45 -7.73
N ARG A 206 -0.11 16.17 -7.45
CA ARG A 206 -0.81 14.98 -7.96
C ARG A 206 -0.61 14.71 -9.44
N THR A 207 0.30 15.43 -10.10
CA THR A 207 0.73 15.08 -11.44
C THR A 207 1.72 13.92 -11.38
N TYR A 208 1.60 13.01 -12.35
CA TYR A 208 2.52 11.91 -12.49
C TYR A 208 3.03 11.78 -13.92
N THR A 209 4.27 11.33 -14.05
CA THR A 209 4.93 11.05 -15.31
C THR A 209 5.54 9.66 -15.26
N ILE A 210 5.24 8.83 -16.26
CA ILE A 210 5.87 7.53 -16.47
C ILE A 210 6.61 7.61 -17.80
N THR A 211 7.93 7.50 -17.75
CA THR A 211 8.80 7.57 -18.94
C THR A 211 9.64 6.32 -19.02
N GLY A 212 9.86 5.79 -20.23
CA GLY A 212 10.60 4.55 -20.37
C GLY A 212 10.65 3.99 -21.77
N GLU A 213 10.96 2.70 -21.82
CA GLU A 213 11.08 1.90 -23.02
C GLU A 213 10.29 0.61 -22.85
N VAL A 214 9.60 0.20 -23.91
CA VAL A 214 8.92 -1.09 -23.99
C VAL A 214 9.32 -1.83 -25.26
N ALA A 215 9.53 -3.13 -25.15
CA ALA A 215 9.83 -4.01 -26.26
C ALA A 215 8.99 -5.29 -26.17
N ALA A 216 8.75 -5.91 -27.32
CA ALA A 216 8.21 -7.25 -27.36
C ALA A 216 9.18 -8.24 -26.70
N GLY A 217 8.66 -9.09 -25.83
CA GLY A 217 9.35 -10.26 -25.31
C GLY A 217 9.62 -11.31 -26.41
N PRO A 218 10.49 -12.30 -26.15
CA PRO A 218 10.77 -13.37 -27.11
C PRO A 218 9.51 -14.17 -27.48
N GLU A 219 8.59 -14.35 -26.54
CA GLU A 219 7.35 -15.13 -26.71
C GLU A 219 6.18 -14.31 -27.28
N ALA A 220 6.38 -13.01 -27.55
CA ALA A 220 5.35 -12.10 -28.05
C ALA A 220 4.75 -12.56 -29.39
N ASP A 221 3.42 -12.57 -29.47
CA ASP A 221 2.69 -12.81 -30.70
C ASP A 221 2.75 -11.60 -31.66
N GLU A 222 2.41 -11.83 -32.93
CA GLU A 222 2.43 -10.78 -33.95
C GLU A 222 1.39 -9.68 -33.68
N ALA A 223 0.30 -10.01 -32.99
CA ALA A 223 -0.71 -9.03 -32.60
C ALA A 223 -0.15 -8.01 -31.60
N LEU A 224 0.59 -8.46 -30.58
CA LEU A 224 1.27 -7.60 -29.63
C LEU A 224 2.38 -6.77 -30.28
N ARG A 225 3.15 -7.36 -31.20
CA ARG A 225 4.16 -6.60 -31.95
C ARG A 225 3.56 -5.44 -32.76
N ARG A 226 2.37 -5.67 -33.34
CA ARG A 226 1.61 -4.62 -34.05
C ARG A 226 1.03 -3.58 -33.12
N SER A 227 0.52 -3.96 -31.94
CA SER A 227 0.02 -2.97 -30.99
C SER A 227 1.14 -2.07 -30.45
N LEU A 228 2.33 -2.62 -30.21
CA LEU A 228 3.51 -1.84 -29.84
C LEU A 228 3.95 -0.91 -30.98
N ALA A 229 3.65 -1.23 -32.25
CA ALA A 229 4.02 -0.39 -33.38
C ALA A 229 3.40 1.02 -33.33
N PHE A 230 2.28 1.20 -32.62
CA PHE A 230 1.65 2.50 -32.42
C PHE A 230 2.43 3.45 -31.50
N LEU A 231 3.41 2.95 -30.73
CA LEU A 231 4.24 3.76 -29.83
C LEU A 231 5.39 4.50 -30.55
N GLY A 232 5.45 4.43 -31.88
CA GLY A 232 6.50 5.05 -32.68
C GLY A 232 7.61 4.07 -33.05
N PRO A 233 8.62 4.51 -33.83
CA PRO A 233 9.64 3.62 -34.40
C PRO A 233 10.49 2.93 -33.32
N PRO A 234 10.88 1.65 -33.51
CA PRO A 234 11.75 0.97 -32.57
C PRO A 234 13.22 1.39 -32.73
N ASP A 235 14.00 1.27 -31.66
CA ASP A 235 15.45 1.37 -31.69
C ASP A 235 16.11 0.11 -32.29
N SER A 236 17.45 0.08 -32.33
CA SER A 236 18.23 -1.07 -32.84
C SER A 236 18.04 -2.37 -32.05
N LEU A 237 17.41 -2.31 -30.87
CA LEU A 237 17.11 -3.43 -29.98
C LEU A 237 15.61 -3.76 -29.92
N GLY A 238 14.79 -3.14 -30.78
CA GLY A 238 13.34 -3.37 -30.85
C GLY A 238 12.53 -2.64 -29.78
N ARG A 239 13.15 -1.73 -29.02
CA ARG A 239 12.52 -0.97 -27.94
C ARG A 239 11.86 0.29 -28.48
N ARG A 240 10.76 0.68 -27.87
CA ARG A 240 9.97 1.84 -28.27
C ARG A 240 9.78 2.77 -27.06
N PRO A 241 9.79 4.09 -27.27
CA PRO A 241 9.58 5.03 -26.17
C PRO A 241 8.17 4.89 -25.59
N LEU A 242 8.08 4.99 -24.28
CA LEU A 242 6.85 5.03 -23.50
C LEU A 242 6.86 6.33 -22.71
N ALA A 243 5.84 7.17 -22.91
CA ALA A 243 5.62 8.37 -22.12
C ALA A 243 4.14 8.48 -21.80
N ILE A 244 3.81 8.49 -20.51
CA ILE A 244 2.45 8.65 -19.99
C ILE A 244 2.50 9.77 -18.97
N GLU A 245 1.65 10.76 -19.14
CA GLU A 245 1.47 11.87 -18.20
C GLU A 245 0.01 11.93 -17.75
N GLY A 246 -0.24 12.31 -16.51
CA GLY A 246 -1.60 12.43 -15.98
C GLY A 246 -1.65 13.12 -14.62
N SER A 247 -2.86 13.15 -14.05
CA SER A 247 -3.16 13.72 -12.74
C SER A 247 -4.18 12.88 -11.98
N LEU A 248 -4.03 12.77 -10.66
CA LEU A 248 -4.92 12.00 -9.75
C LEU A 248 -6.02 12.85 -9.09
#